data_AF-A0A930PF04-F1
#
_entry.id   AF-A0A930PF04-F1
#
_cell.length_a   1.000
_cell.length_b   1.000
_cell.length_c   1.000
_cell.angle_alpha   90.00
_cell.angle_beta   90.00
_cell.angle_gamma   90.00
#
_symmetry.space_group_name_H-M   'P 1'
#
loop_
_entity.id
_entity.type
_entity.pdbx_description
1 polymer ?
#
loop_
_entity_poly.entity_id
_entity_poly.type
_entity_poly.pdbx_seq_one_letter_code
_entity_poly.pdbx_strand_id
1 'polypeptide(L)' 'MLISDRDIRQEIADGRIVLDPYDESMIQPASVDVRIDRFFRLFDNHK' A
#
# COMPACT_ATOMS: atom_id res chain seq x y z
N MET A 1 12.52 12.12 0.43
CA MET A 1 13.10 11.17 1.41
C MET A 1 12.38 9.84 1.24
N LEU A 2 13.12 8.74 1.14
CA LEU A 2 12.57 7.38 1.06
C LEU A 2 12.58 6.80 2.48
N ILE A 3 11.51 6.11 2.91
CA ILE A 3 11.44 5.49 4.24
C ILE A 3 11.87 4.04 4.15
N SER A 4 12.67 3.58 5.13
CA SER A 4 13.12 2.19 5.19
C SER A 4 12.00 1.27 5.67
N ASP A 5 12.15 -0.04 5.48
CA ASP A 5 11.25 -1.06 6.03
C ASP A 5 11.07 -0.96 7.55
N ARG A 6 12.12 -0.60 8.28
CA ARG A 6 12.06 -0.33 9.73
C ARG A 6 11.14 0.85 10.03
N ASP A 7 11.30 1.95 9.29
CA ASP A 7 10.49 3.15 9.50
C ASP A 7 9.04 2.87 9.09
N ILE A 8 8.81 2.17 7.98
CA ILE A 8 7.46 1.74 7.55
C ILE A 8 6.76 0.95 8.67
N ARG A 9 7.43 -0.02 9.29
CA ARG A 9 6.87 -0.76 10.44
C ARG A 9 6.54 0.15 11.61
N GLN A 10 7.40 1.12 11.92
CA GLN A 10 7.16 2.08 13.00
C GLN A 10 5.96 2.97 12.71
N GLU A 11 5.82 3.48 11.49
CA GLU A 11 4.70 4.31 11.08
C GLU A 11 3.36 3.56 11.13
N ILE A 12 3.38 2.26 10.78
CA ILE A 12 2.22 1.37 10.91
C ILE A 12 1.89 1.11 12.38
N ALA A 13 2.88 0.80 13.20
CA ALA A 13 2.71 0.57 14.64
C ALA A 13 2.18 1.82 15.37
N ASP A 14 2.64 3.01 14.96
CA ASP A 14 2.19 4.30 15.49
C ASP A 14 0.82 4.72 14.95
N GLY A 15 0.22 3.95 14.03
CA GLY A 15 -1.08 4.23 13.42
C GLY A 15 -1.09 5.44 12.48
N ARG A 16 0.08 5.98 12.12
CA ARG A 16 0.20 7.10 11.18
C ARG A 16 -0.03 6.64 9.74
N ILE A 17 0.36 5.41 9.43
CA ILE A 17 0.05 4.73 8.16
C ILE A 17 -0.85 3.54 8.46
N VAL A 18 -1.98 3.46 7.76
CA VAL A 18 -2.90 2.33 7.88
C VAL A 18 -2.98 1.60 6.55
N LEU A 19 -2.74 0.29 6.61
CA LEU A 19 -2.94 -0.63 5.51
C LEU A 19 -4.05 -1.60 5.91
N ASP A 20 -5.08 -1.71 5.09
CA ASP A 20 -6.21 -2.62 5.34
C ASP A 20 -6.61 -3.31 4.02
N PRO A 21 -6.34 -4.62 3.87
CA PRO A 21 -5.69 -5.51 4.84
C PRO A 21 -4.17 -5.25 4.95
N TYR A 22 -3.63 -5.37 6.17
CA TYR A 22 -2.18 -5.38 6.41
C TYR A 22 -1.60 -6.80 6.29
N ASP A 23 -0.49 -6.92 5.57
CA ASP A 23 0.29 -8.16 5.44
C ASP A 23 1.78 -7.80 5.55
N GLU A 24 2.43 -8.24 6.64
CA GLU A 24 3.83 -7.93 6.89
C GLU A 24 4.78 -8.50 5.81
N SER A 25 4.38 -9.58 5.13
CA SER A 25 5.19 -10.17 4.05
C SER A 25 5.31 -9.28 2.81
N MET A 26 4.47 -8.26 2.69
CA MET A 26 4.48 -7.29 1.60
C MET A 26 5.43 -6.10 1.87
N ILE A 27 6.04 -6.03 3.06
CA ILE A 27 7.03 -4.99 3.40
C ILE A 27 8.34 -5.33 2.68
N GLN A 28 8.82 -4.41 1.85
CA GLN A 28 10.10 -4.46 1.16
C GLN A 28 11.08 -3.46 1.79
N PRO A 29 12.41 -3.51 1.50
CA PRO A 29 13.43 -2.69 2.15
C PRO A 29 13.15 -1.17 2.19
N ALA A 30 12.37 -0.67 1.23
CA ALA A 30 11.93 0.72 1.20
C ALA A 30 10.62 0.92 0.42
N SER A 31 9.73 -0.07 0.46
CA SER A 31 8.41 -0.01 -0.19
C SER A 31 7.44 -0.99 0.45
N VAL A 32 6.17 -0.92 0.05
CA VAL A 32 5.15 -1.93 0.39
C VAL A 32 4.48 -2.38 -0.90
N ASP A 33 4.46 -3.68 -1.15
CA ASP A 33 3.76 -4.25 -2.29
C ASP A 33 2.24 -4.13 -2.12
N VAL A 34 1.52 -3.85 -3.20
CA VAL A 34 0.04 -3.76 -3.21
C VAL A 34 -0.55 -4.68 -4.27
N ARG A 35 -1.79 -5.12 -4.03
CA ARG A 35 -2.53 -6.01 -4.94
C ARG A 35 -3.59 -5.23 -5.70
N ILE A 36 -3.75 -5.56 -6.98
CA ILE A 36 -4.85 -5.04 -7.81
C ILE A 36 -6.14 -5.76 -7.42
N ASP A 37 -7.21 -5.00 -7.18
CA ASP A 37 -8.54 -5.58 -6.94
C ASP A 37 -9.25 -5.91 -8.26
N ARG A 38 -10.35 -6.66 -8.18
CA ARG A 38 -11.15 -7.12 -9.33
C ARG A 38 -11.96 -6.03 -10.02
N PHE A 39 -12.07 -4.83 -9.45
CA PHE A 39 -12.89 -3.77 -10.00
C PHE A 39 -12.10 -2.87 -10.94
N PHE A 40 -12.60 -2.72 -12.17
CA PHE A 40 -12.04 -1.84 -13.18
C PHE A 40 -13.10 -0.81 -13.59
N ARG A 41 -12.70 0.46 -13.73
CA ARG A 41 -13.57 1.51 -14.27
C ARG A 41 -13.30 1.63 -15.77
N LEU A 42 -14.36 1.59 -16.57
CA LEU A 42 -14.32 1.84 -18.00
C LEU A 42 -14.94 3.22 -18.28
N PHE A 43 -14.30 4.02 -19.12
CA PHE A 43 -14.88 5.25 -19.63
C PHE A 43 -15.68 4.93 -20.91
N ASP A 44 -16.95 5.30 -20.93
CA ASP A 44 -17.79 5.24 -22.13
C ASP A 44 -17.79 6.63 -22.79
N ASN A 45 -16.76 6.89 -23.62
CA ASN A 45 -16.50 8.21 -24.20
C ASN A 45 -17.32 8.51 -25.49
N HIS A 46 -18.19 7.59 -25.91
CA HIS A 46 -18.86 7.66 -27.21
C HIS A 46 -20.40 7.68 -27.12
N LYS A 47 -20.95 8.18 -26.01
CA LYS A 47 -22.34 8.69 -25.95
C LYS A 47 -22.39 10.20 -26.01
#